data_AF-A0A372FC70-F1
#
_entry.id   AF-A0A372FC70-F1
#
_cell.length_a   1.000
_cell.length_b   1.000
_cell.length_c   1.000
_cell.angle_alpha   90.00
_cell.angle_beta   90.00
_cell.angle_gamma   90.00
#
_symmetry.space_group_name_H-M   'P 1'
#
loop_
_entity.id
_entity.type
_entity.pdbx_description
1 polymer ?
#
loop_
_entity_poly.entity_id
_entity_poly.type
_entity_poly.pdbx_seq_one_letter_code
_entity_poly.pdbx_strand_id
1 'polypeptide(L)'
;MNNTDSTLAASLSGKDGEKLKELFLDGLKDIYWAEQQLVNTLPILASAATSDELKSAFNAHLADTEGHVMRVEKVFVQLGEEPVAKLCPAIEGLIREGNEIIASTETGSFVRDSGLIMAAQKVEHYEIASYGSLRTLAGLLGHKNEAQLLQSILDEENAADRKLTNIAEGQINKEALQE
;
A
#
# COMPACT_ATOMS: atom_id res chain seq x y z
N MET A 1 -1.17 31.48 22.74
CA MET A 1 -1.76 30.92 21.50
C MET A 1 -1.31 31.83 20.37
N ASN A 2 -0.46 31.34 19.47
CA ASN A 2 0.08 32.17 18.39
C ASN A 2 -1.00 32.45 17.35
N ASN A 3 -0.94 33.63 16.73
CA ASN A 3 -1.91 34.10 15.73
C ASN A 3 -2.07 33.10 14.56
N THR A 4 -1.02 32.35 14.25
CA THR A 4 -1.01 31.28 13.24
C THR A 4 -1.91 30.07 13.58
N ASP A 5 -1.97 29.65 14.84
CA ASP A 5 -2.82 28.52 15.26
C ASP A 5 -4.31 28.89 15.18
N SER A 6 -4.63 30.15 15.46
CA SER A 6 -5.99 30.69 15.35
C SER A 6 -6.48 30.78 13.90
N THR A 7 -5.61 31.13 12.96
CA THR A 7 -5.97 31.23 11.53
C THR A 7 -6.12 29.85 10.89
N LEU A 8 -5.28 28.88 11.26
CA LEU A 8 -5.39 27.51 10.78
C LEU A 8 -6.68 26.85 11.28
N ALA A 9 -7.01 27.00 12.58
CA ALA A 9 -8.24 26.48 13.16
C ALA A 9 -9.50 27.07 12.49
N ALA A 10 -9.51 28.38 12.20
CA ALA A 10 -10.60 29.03 11.47
C ALA A 10 -10.72 28.51 10.03
N SER A 11 -9.60 28.26 9.36
CA SER A 11 -9.57 27.69 8.01
C SER A 11 -10.06 26.25 7.95
N LEU A 12 -9.74 25.43 8.96
CA LEU A 12 -10.19 24.04 9.08
C LEU A 12 -11.70 23.94 9.35
N SER A 13 -12.28 24.91 10.08
CA SER A 13 -13.72 24.99 10.34
C SER A 13 -14.54 25.55 9.16
N GLY A 14 -13.89 25.95 8.07
CA GLY A 14 -14.53 26.46 6.86
C GLY A 14 -14.96 25.35 5.90
N LYS A 15 -15.78 25.71 4.91
CA LYS A 15 -16.30 24.79 3.88
C LYS A 15 -15.22 23.96 3.18
N ASP A 16 -14.03 24.52 3.00
CA ASP A 16 -12.92 23.82 2.33
C ASP A 16 -12.18 22.85 3.26
N GLY A 17 -12.18 23.11 4.58
CA GLY A 17 -11.64 22.17 5.57
C GLY A 17 -12.48 20.91 5.69
N GLU A 18 -13.82 21.04 5.70
CA GLU A 18 -14.73 19.89 5.69
C GLU A 18 -14.57 19.04 4.42
N LYS A 19 -14.46 19.65 3.24
CA LYS A 19 -14.18 18.92 1.99
C LYS A 19 -12.84 18.19 2.02
N LEU A 20 -11.83 18.79 2.66
CA LEU A 20 -10.52 18.15 2.79
C LEU A 20 -10.60 16.94 3.74
N LYS A 21 -11.40 17.03 4.80
CA LYS A 21 -11.71 15.90 5.69
C LYS A 21 -12.45 14.80 4.95
N GLU A 22 -13.46 15.13 4.15
CA GLU A 22 -14.18 14.17 3.30
C GLU A 22 -13.23 13.46 2.33
N LEU A 23 -12.35 14.21 1.65
CA LEU A 23 -11.35 13.63 0.75
C LEU A 23 -10.38 12.70 1.48
N PHE A 24 -9.92 13.08 2.68
CA PHE A 24 -9.06 12.24 3.52
C PHE A 24 -9.75 10.94 3.92
N LEU A 25 -11.01 11.02 4.37
CA LEU A 25 -11.80 9.84 4.73
C LEU A 25 -12.06 8.93 3.52
N ASP A 26 -12.34 9.49 2.34
CA ASP A 26 -12.54 8.68 1.14
C ASP A 26 -11.25 7.98 0.71
N GLY A 27 -10.09 8.65 0.82
CA GLY A 27 -8.81 8.00 0.57
C GLY A 27 -8.48 6.89 1.59
N LEU A 28 -8.86 7.06 2.87
CA LEU A 28 -8.73 6.00 3.88
C LEU A 28 -9.59 4.77 3.54
N LYS A 29 -10.81 4.97 3.05
CA LYS A 29 -11.69 3.86 2.63
C LYS A 29 -11.14 3.10 1.42
N ASP A 30 -10.55 3.85 0.49
CA ASP A 30 -9.95 3.29 -0.73
C ASP A 30 -8.70 2.46 -0.39
N ILE A 31 -7.78 2.97 0.46
CA ILE A 31 -6.59 2.21 0.87
C ILE A 31 -6.95 1.04 1.80
N TYR A 32 -7.95 1.18 2.66
CA TYR A 32 -8.41 0.07 3.50
C TYR A 32 -8.94 -1.11 2.67
N TRP A 33 -9.66 -0.83 1.58
CA TRP A 33 -10.07 -1.88 0.65
C TRP A 33 -8.87 -2.50 -0.06
N ALA A 34 -7.89 -1.70 -0.46
CA ALA A 34 -6.69 -2.18 -1.13
C ALA A 34 -5.95 -3.21 -0.27
N GLU A 35 -5.64 -2.86 0.98
CA GLU A 35 -4.98 -3.71 1.96
C GLU A 35 -5.70 -5.06 2.13
N GLN A 36 -7.03 -5.02 2.27
CA GLN A 36 -7.84 -6.23 2.37
C GLN A 36 -7.74 -7.12 1.12
N GLN A 37 -7.64 -6.54 -0.08
CA GLN A 37 -7.44 -7.34 -1.29
C GLN A 37 -6.02 -7.89 -1.38
N LEU A 38 -5.02 -7.15 -0.91
CA LEU A 38 -3.62 -7.57 -0.91
C LEU A 38 -3.38 -8.73 0.05
N VAL A 39 -4.02 -8.75 1.23
CA VAL A 39 -4.04 -9.92 2.13
C VAL A 39 -4.48 -11.19 1.41
N ASN A 40 -5.45 -11.09 0.50
CA ASN A 40 -5.92 -12.24 -0.29
C ASN A 40 -5.02 -12.55 -1.50
N THR A 41 -4.31 -11.55 -2.03
CA THR A 41 -3.52 -11.66 -3.26
C THR A 41 -2.11 -12.17 -3.00
N LEU A 42 -1.46 -11.72 -1.91
CA LEU A 42 -0.07 -12.07 -1.59
C LEU A 42 0.17 -13.59 -1.45
N PRO A 43 -0.73 -14.40 -0.86
CA PRO A 43 -0.59 -15.87 -0.87
C PRO A 43 -0.56 -16.48 -2.28
N ILE A 44 -1.29 -15.88 -3.22
CA ILE A 44 -1.33 -16.33 -4.63
C ILE A 44 0.01 -16.02 -5.31
N LEU A 45 0.54 -14.81 -5.11
CA LEU A 45 1.85 -14.42 -5.66
C LEU A 45 2.98 -15.27 -5.06
N ALA A 46 2.96 -15.50 -3.74
CA ALA A 46 3.89 -16.39 -3.06
C ALA A 46 3.84 -17.82 -3.60
N SER A 47 2.64 -18.34 -3.89
CA SER A 47 2.50 -19.69 -4.46
C SER A 47 2.95 -19.79 -5.91
N ALA A 48 2.86 -18.69 -6.67
CA ALA A 48 3.23 -18.65 -8.08
C ALA A 48 4.72 -18.40 -8.31
N ALA A 49 5.42 -17.81 -7.34
CA ALA A 49 6.85 -17.54 -7.39
C ALA A 49 7.70 -18.83 -7.40
N THR A 50 8.80 -18.78 -8.13
CA THR A 50 9.76 -19.88 -8.31
C THR A 50 10.82 -19.87 -7.20
N SER A 51 11.48 -18.73 -7.04
CA SER A 51 12.59 -18.55 -6.09
C SER A 51 12.11 -18.46 -4.64
N ASP A 52 12.83 -19.14 -3.73
CA ASP A 52 12.48 -19.12 -2.30
C ASP A 52 12.65 -17.73 -1.67
N GLU A 53 13.53 -16.90 -2.24
CA GLU A 53 13.71 -15.52 -1.82
C GLU A 53 12.46 -14.67 -2.13
N LEU A 54 11.90 -14.78 -3.35
CA LEU A 54 10.69 -14.05 -3.72
C LEU A 54 9.46 -14.55 -2.95
N LYS A 55 9.32 -15.87 -2.77
CA LYS A 55 8.27 -16.44 -1.90
C LYS A 55 8.34 -15.86 -0.49
N SER A 56 9.55 -15.78 0.07
CA SER A 56 9.78 -15.23 1.40
C SER A 56 9.51 -13.73 1.46
N ALA A 57 9.74 -12.99 0.37
CA ALA A 57 9.38 -11.59 0.28
C ALA A 57 7.86 -11.39 0.33
N PHE A 58 7.09 -12.13 -0.46
CA PHE A 58 5.63 -12.03 -0.45
C PHE A 58 5.00 -12.48 0.88
N ASN A 59 5.52 -13.55 1.50
CA ASN A 59 5.02 -13.97 2.82
C ASN A 59 5.35 -12.98 3.94
N ALA A 60 6.52 -12.33 3.89
CA ALA A 60 6.86 -11.28 4.84
C ALA A 60 5.95 -10.07 4.65
N HIS A 61 5.75 -9.64 3.41
CA HIS A 61 4.89 -8.52 3.09
C HIS A 61 3.43 -8.80 3.49
N LEU A 62 2.92 -10.03 3.31
CA LEU A 62 1.59 -10.42 3.81
C LEU A 62 1.42 -10.17 5.31
N ALA A 63 2.43 -10.50 6.13
CA ALA A 63 2.37 -10.25 7.56
C ALA A 63 2.37 -8.75 7.89
N ASP A 64 3.10 -7.95 7.09
CA ASP A 64 3.08 -6.49 7.21
C ASP A 64 1.70 -5.92 6.82
N THR A 65 1.12 -6.36 5.68
CA THR A 65 -0.22 -6.00 5.17
C THR A 65 -1.34 -6.34 6.15
N GLU A 66 -1.31 -7.52 6.78
CA GLU A 66 -2.25 -7.84 7.87
C GLU A 66 -2.13 -6.83 9.04
N GLY A 67 -0.91 -6.38 9.32
CA GLY A 67 -0.62 -5.29 10.26
C GLY A 67 -1.16 -3.94 9.79
N HIS A 68 -1.02 -3.63 8.50
CA HIS A 68 -1.49 -2.39 7.88
C HIS A 68 -3.01 -2.26 7.99
N VAL A 69 -3.76 -3.32 7.68
CA VAL A 69 -5.23 -3.40 7.87
C VAL A 69 -5.60 -2.96 9.29
N MET A 70 -4.97 -3.56 10.32
CA MET A 70 -5.25 -3.22 11.72
C MET A 70 -4.87 -1.77 12.07
N ARG A 71 -3.78 -1.23 11.50
CA ARG A 71 -3.37 0.16 11.72
C ARG A 71 -4.35 1.13 11.06
N VAL A 72 -4.87 0.82 9.87
CA VAL A 72 -5.88 1.63 9.18
C VAL A 72 -7.22 1.60 9.94
N GLU A 73 -7.66 0.44 10.42
CA GLU A 73 -8.84 0.34 11.31
C GLU A 73 -8.67 1.20 12.56
N LYS A 74 -7.48 1.19 13.17
CA LYS A 74 -7.16 2.05 14.31
C LYS A 74 -7.24 3.54 13.96
N VAL A 75 -6.83 3.94 12.76
CA VAL A 75 -7.00 5.32 12.28
C VAL A 75 -8.47 5.70 12.21
N PHE A 76 -9.33 4.85 11.62
CA PHE A 76 -10.79 5.08 11.62
C PHE A 76 -11.34 5.28 13.03
N VAL A 77 -11.00 4.39 13.97
CA VAL A 77 -11.43 4.47 15.37
C VAL A 77 -10.98 5.77 16.04
N GLN A 78 -9.74 6.21 15.80
CA GLN A 78 -9.22 7.47 16.36
C GLN A 78 -9.94 8.71 15.82
N LEU A 79 -10.42 8.64 14.59
CA LEU A 79 -11.22 9.69 13.95
C LEU A 79 -12.70 9.66 14.38
N GLY A 80 -13.13 8.63 15.11
CA GLY A 80 -14.54 8.42 15.48
C GLY A 80 -15.40 7.96 14.30
N GLU A 81 -14.79 7.31 13.31
CA GLU A 81 -15.43 6.82 12.09
C GLU A 81 -15.43 5.29 12.08
N GLU A 82 -16.41 4.67 11.41
CA GLU A 82 -16.43 3.22 11.21
C GLU A 82 -15.47 2.82 10.07
N PRO A 83 -14.70 1.73 10.20
CA PRO A 83 -13.91 1.21 9.10
C PRO A 83 -14.80 0.72 7.96
N VAL A 84 -14.79 1.44 6.85
CA VAL A 84 -15.58 1.10 5.66
C VAL A 84 -14.63 0.96 4.47
N ALA A 85 -14.63 -0.22 3.86
CA ALA A 85 -13.87 -0.45 2.64
C ALA A 85 -14.66 0.07 1.43
N LYS A 86 -13.99 0.82 0.56
CA LYS A 86 -14.54 1.26 -0.73
C LYS A 86 -13.67 0.72 -1.85
N LEU A 87 -14.30 0.09 -2.84
CA LEU A 87 -13.62 -0.46 -4.02
C LEU A 87 -12.60 0.55 -4.57
N CYS A 88 -11.34 0.11 -4.67
CA CYS A 88 -10.26 0.85 -5.31
C CYS A 88 -9.99 0.26 -6.71
N PRO A 89 -10.47 0.90 -7.81
CA PRO A 89 -10.27 0.38 -9.16
C PRO A 89 -8.80 0.30 -9.57
N ALA A 90 -7.94 1.14 -8.99
CA ALA A 90 -6.50 1.11 -9.27
C ALA A 90 -5.87 -0.20 -8.81
N ILE A 91 -6.10 -0.58 -7.55
CA ILE A 91 -5.58 -1.82 -6.98
C ILE A 91 -6.22 -3.05 -7.61
N GLU A 92 -7.52 -3.01 -7.91
CA GLU A 92 -8.16 -4.08 -8.69
C GLU A 92 -7.46 -4.33 -10.03
N GLY A 93 -7.10 -3.24 -10.73
CA GLY A 93 -6.36 -3.31 -11.99
C GLY A 93 -4.95 -3.89 -11.83
N LEU A 94 -4.23 -3.49 -10.79
CA LEU A 94 -2.87 -3.97 -10.51
C LEU A 94 -2.84 -5.45 -10.09
N ILE A 95 -3.81 -5.88 -9.28
CA ILE A 95 -4.00 -7.30 -8.93
C ILE A 95 -4.30 -8.12 -10.17
N ARG A 96 -5.16 -7.61 -11.07
CA ARG A 96 -5.42 -8.28 -12.36
C ARG A 96 -4.15 -8.41 -13.19
N GLU A 97 -3.31 -7.38 -13.25
CA GLU A 97 -2.03 -7.44 -13.97
C GLU A 97 -1.13 -8.56 -13.43
N GLY A 98 -1.00 -8.69 -12.10
CA GLY A 98 -0.26 -9.78 -11.48
C GLY A 98 -0.80 -11.17 -11.84
N ASN A 99 -2.12 -11.34 -11.87
CA ASN A 99 -2.75 -12.59 -12.28
C ASN A 99 -2.54 -12.90 -13.78
N GLU A 100 -2.54 -11.89 -14.63
CA GLU A 100 -2.24 -12.03 -16.06
C GLU A 100 -0.79 -12.49 -16.29
N ILE A 101 0.16 -12.00 -15.49
CA ILE A 101 1.55 -12.48 -15.50
C ILE A 101 1.62 -13.96 -15.13
N ILE A 102 0.94 -14.39 -14.06
CA ILE A 102 0.90 -15.81 -13.67
C ILE A 102 0.35 -16.67 -14.82
N ALA A 103 -0.71 -16.21 -15.47
CA ALA A 103 -1.37 -16.95 -16.56
C ALA A 103 -0.56 -16.98 -17.87
N SER A 104 0.27 -15.98 -18.13
CA SER A 104 0.98 -15.80 -19.40
C SER A 104 2.45 -16.24 -19.37
N THR A 105 2.99 -16.60 -18.21
CA THR A 105 4.38 -17.06 -18.02
C THR A 105 4.43 -18.54 -17.64
N GLU A 106 5.56 -19.21 -17.91
CA GLU A 106 5.73 -20.63 -17.60
C GLU A 106 5.85 -20.88 -16.08
N THR A 107 5.26 -21.98 -15.60
CA THR A 107 5.33 -22.34 -14.18
C THR A 107 6.72 -22.79 -13.80
N GLY A 108 7.29 -22.16 -12.77
CA GLY A 108 8.65 -22.44 -12.33
C GLY A 108 9.72 -21.67 -13.10
N SER A 109 9.34 -20.71 -13.96
CA SER A 109 10.28 -19.83 -14.66
C SER A 109 10.76 -18.68 -13.79
N PHE A 110 11.97 -18.19 -14.04
CA PHE A 110 12.46 -16.92 -13.52
C PHE A 110 11.89 -15.73 -14.29
N VAL A 111 11.47 -15.94 -15.55
CA VAL A 111 10.70 -14.94 -16.31
C VAL A 111 9.40 -14.59 -15.59
N ARG A 112 8.71 -15.59 -15.02
CA ARG A 112 7.56 -15.34 -14.14
C ARG A 112 7.96 -14.50 -12.94
N ASP A 113 9.01 -14.87 -12.22
CA ASP A 113 9.44 -14.13 -11.02
C ASP A 113 9.77 -12.66 -11.33
N SER A 114 10.45 -12.38 -12.44
CA SER A 114 10.68 -11.01 -12.92
C SER A 114 9.35 -10.27 -13.14
N GLY A 115 8.37 -10.91 -13.80
CA GLY A 115 7.04 -10.34 -14.00
C GLY A 115 6.31 -10.07 -12.68
N LEU A 116 6.34 -11.04 -11.74
CA LEU A 116 5.72 -10.91 -10.43
C LEU A 116 6.30 -9.75 -9.64
N ILE A 117 7.63 -9.55 -9.68
CA ILE A 117 8.27 -8.39 -9.06
C ILE A 117 7.80 -7.10 -9.71
N MET A 118 7.76 -7.03 -11.04
CA MET A 118 7.28 -5.82 -11.74
C MET A 118 5.84 -5.46 -11.35
N ALA A 119 4.95 -6.44 -11.24
CA ALA A 119 3.57 -6.20 -10.79
C ALA A 119 3.51 -5.76 -9.33
N ALA A 120 4.25 -6.44 -8.44
CA ALA A 120 4.29 -6.11 -7.03
C ALA A 120 4.83 -4.70 -6.80
N GLN A 121 5.92 -4.29 -7.43
CA GLN A 121 6.45 -2.93 -7.29
C GLN A 121 5.45 -1.85 -7.74
N LYS A 122 4.60 -2.12 -8.74
CA LYS A 122 3.53 -1.18 -9.10
C LYS A 122 2.49 -1.02 -7.99
N VAL A 123 2.18 -2.10 -7.27
CA VAL A 123 1.33 -2.06 -6.07
C VAL A 123 2.02 -1.23 -4.99
N GLU A 124 3.28 -1.52 -4.65
CA GLU A 124 4.03 -0.76 -3.64
C GLU A 124 4.05 0.74 -3.95
N HIS A 125 4.31 1.11 -5.20
CA HIS A 125 4.34 2.50 -5.62
C HIS A 125 2.97 3.20 -5.51
N TYR A 126 1.87 2.46 -5.74
CA TYR A 126 0.53 2.98 -5.49
C TYR A 126 0.32 3.24 -3.99
N GLU A 127 0.74 2.31 -3.13
CA GLU A 127 0.58 2.43 -1.66
C GLU A 127 1.46 3.53 -1.09
N ILE A 128 2.72 3.63 -1.51
CA ILE A 128 3.63 4.73 -1.16
C ILE A 128 3.02 6.09 -1.50
N ALA A 129 2.42 6.23 -2.69
CA ALA A 129 1.77 7.47 -3.10
C ALA A 129 0.52 7.77 -2.25
N SER A 130 -0.27 6.74 -1.96
CA SER A 130 -1.51 6.83 -1.18
C SER A 130 -1.23 7.21 0.28
N TYR A 131 -0.37 6.45 0.96
CA TYR A 131 0.00 6.71 2.35
C TYR A 131 0.78 8.01 2.51
N GLY A 132 1.65 8.36 1.57
CA GLY A 132 2.32 9.67 1.55
C GLY A 132 1.33 10.84 1.55
N SER A 133 0.29 10.74 0.73
CA SER A 133 -0.78 11.73 0.63
C SER A 133 -1.65 11.76 1.88
N LEU A 134 -2.15 10.61 2.33
CA LEU A 134 -3.01 10.48 3.51
C LEU A 134 -2.32 10.96 4.78
N ARG A 135 -1.05 10.57 5.01
CA ARG A 135 -0.24 11.04 6.13
C ARG A 135 -0.10 12.56 6.13
N THR A 136 0.09 13.17 4.95
CA THR A 136 0.20 14.62 4.81
C THR A 136 -1.11 15.32 5.16
N LEU A 137 -2.23 14.80 4.64
CA LEU A 137 -3.56 15.33 4.94
C LEU A 137 -3.92 15.20 6.43
N ALA A 138 -3.65 14.04 7.03
CA ALA A 138 -3.84 13.83 8.47
C ALA A 138 -3.08 14.89 9.29
N GLY A 139 -1.84 15.17 8.93
CA GLY A 139 -1.04 16.22 9.58
C GLY A 139 -1.65 17.62 9.45
N LEU A 140 -2.14 17.99 8.26
CA LEU A 140 -2.79 19.28 7.99
C LEU A 140 -4.10 19.45 8.75
N LEU A 141 -4.87 18.37 8.89
CA LEU A 141 -6.14 18.33 9.62
C LEU A 141 -5.95 18.26 11.15
N GLY A 142 -4.71 18.18 11.65
CA GLY A 142 -4.40 18.12 13.08
C GLY A 142 -4.43 16.71 13.68
N HIS A 143 -4.63 15.67 12.86
CA HIS A 143 -4.66 14.25 13.23
C HIS A 143 -3.24 13.69 13.35
N LYS A 144 -2.48 14.17 14.34
CA LYS A 144 -1.05 13.86 14.49
C LYS A 144 -0.77 12.39 14.80
N ASN A 145 -1.63 11.74 15.56
CA ASN A 145 -1.44 10.33 15.94
C ASN A 145 -1.71 9.42 14.73
N GLU A 146 -2.74 9.75 13.97
CA GLU A 146 -3.15 9.09 12.74
C GLU A 146 -2.07 9.26 11.68
N ALA A 147 -1.50 10.47 11.54
CA ALA A 147 -0.37 10.73 10.64
C ALA A 147 0.85 9.86 10.99
N GLN A 148 1.11 9.59 12.28
CA GLN A 148 2.21 8.70 12.69
C GLN A 148 1.92 7.24 12.34
N LEU A 149 0.68 6.78 12.52
CA LEU A 149 0.29 5.43 12.09
C LEU A 149 0.46 5.27 10.57
N LEU A 150 -0.04 6.23 9.79
CA LEU A 150 0.10 6.22 8.33
C LEU A 150 1.56 6.34 7.88
N GLN A 151 2.41 7.07 8.62
CA GLN A 151 3.84 7.12 8.35
C GLN A 151 4.51 5.76 8.58
N SER A 152 4.13 5.03 9.63
CA SER A 152 4.72 3.71 9.89
C SER A 152 4.40 2.70 8.78
N ILE A 153 3.18 2.74 8.24
CA ILE A 153 2.81 1.93 7.07
C ILE A 153 3.64 2.34 5.86
N LEU A 154 3.70 3.65 5.55
CA LEU A 154 4.52 4.18 4.46
C LEU A 154 5.98 3.72 4.52
N ASP A 155 6.58 3.70 5.71
CA ASP A 155 7.97 3.27 5.89
C ASP A 155 8.16 1.77 5.61
N GLU A 156 7.16 0.94 5.97
CA GLU A 156 7.09 -0.49 5.68
C GLU A 156 6.95 -0.74 4.17
N GLU A 157 6.07 -0.04 3.44
CA GLU A 157 5.96 -0.19 1.96
C GLU A 157 7.22 0.21 1.23
N ASN A 158 7.85 1.30 1.68
CA ASN A 158 9.14 1.70 1.14
C ASN A 158 10.22 0.63 1.36
N ALA A 159 10.14 -0.14 2.45
CA ALA A 159 11.05 -1.24 2.70
C ALA A 159 10.73 -2.46 1.82
N ALA A 160 9.46 -2.76 1.60
CA ALA A 160 9.00 -3.82 0.69
C ALA A 160 9.45 -3.57 -0.76
N ASP A 161 9.24 -2.37 -1.31
CA ASP A 161 9.70 -2.01 -2.66
C ASP A 161 11.23 -2.13 -2.81
N ARG A 162 11.99 -1.63 -1.82
CA ARG A 162 13.45 -1.79 -1.83
C ARG A 162 13.87 -3.26 -1.80
N LYS A 163 13.16 -4.10 -1.05
CA LYS A 163 13.42 -5.54 -1.00
C LYS A 163 13.17 -6.18 -2.37
N LEU A 164 12.06 -5.85 -3.03
CA LEU A 164 11.74 -6.32 -4.37
C LEU A 164 12.80 -5.87 -5.40
N THR A 165 13.25 -4.60 -5.33
CA THR A 165 14.33 -4.08 -6.17
C THR A 165 15.61 -4.89 -6.00
N ASN A 166 16.03 -5.16 -4.75
CA ASN A 166 17.24 -5.94 -4.48
C ASN A 166 17.16 -7.36 -5.03
N ILE A 167 15.99 -8.00 -4.92
CA ILE A 167 15.76 -9.35 -5.47
C ILE A 167 15.86 -9.33 -6.99
N ALA A 168 15.24 -8.35 -7.65
CA ALA A 168 15.27 -8.18 -9.10
C ALA A 168 16.70 -7.94 -9.63
N GLU A 169 17.47 -7.04 -9.01
CA GLU A 169 18.85 -6.72 -9.40
C GLU A 169 19.85 -7.84 -9.07
N GLY A 170 19.50 -8.67 -8.09
CA GLY A 170 20.25 -9.83 -7.61
C GLY A 170 20.32 -10.95 -8.65
N GLN A 171 19.62 -12.04 -8.38
CA GLN A 171 19.69 -13.25 -9.20
C GLN A 171 18.55 -13.34 -10.23
N ILE A 172 17.34 -12.87 -9.88
CA ILE A 172 16.13 -13.20 -10.65
C ILE A 172 16.21 -12.71 -12.10
N ASN A 173 16.52 -11.43 -12.34
CA ASN A 173 16.61 -10.93 -13.73
C ASN A 173 17.79 -11.54 -14.51
N LYS A 174 18.84 -12.00 -13.82
CA LYS A 174 19.98 -12.65 -14.47
C LYS A 174 19.65 -14.09 -14.86
N GLU A 175 18.92 -14.80 -14.02
CA GLU A 175 18.43 -16.16 -14.28
C GLU A 175 17.35 -16.14 -15.36
N ALA A 176 16.41 -15.19 -15.32
CA ALA A 176 15.40 -14.98 -16.35
C ALA A 176 16.00 -14.71 -17.75
N LEU A 177 17.17 -14.07 -17.83
CA LEU A 177 17.86 -13.81 -19.10
C LEU A 177 18.55 -15.07 -19.67
N GLN A 178 18.87 -16.06 -18.83
CA GLN A 178 19.62 -17.26 -19.19
C GLN A 178 18.74 -18.49 -19.41
N GLU A 179 17.43 -18.35 -19.19
CA GLU A 179 16.39 -19.36 -19.43
C GLU A 179 16.04 -19.50 -20.92
#